data_AF-A0AAQ4ESA9-F1
#
_entry.id   AF-A0AAQ4ESA9-F1
#
_cell.length_a   1.000
_cell.length_b   1.000
_cell.length_c   1.000
_cell.angle_alpha   90.00
_cell.angle_beta   90.00
_cell.angle_gamma   90.00
#
_symmetry.space_group_name_H-M   'P 1'
#
loop_
_entity.id
_entity.type
_entity.pdbx_description
1 polymer ?
#
loop_
_entity_poly.entity_id
_entity_poly.type
_entity_poly.pdbx_seq_one_letter_code
_entity_poly.pdbx_strand_id
1 'polypeptide(L)'
;MSPQALFVSQPPVVAIFGVVVLVAVLVASLFLLVLFTRPKVSQWHDTMRVCRTKRCLEYARRLRNTLNTSLNPCESFTHFVCDGWRRRNRLSVREEAFLGVVRKLSSLLLSVPVPSTGQAPLQRAAAFYRSCDDVLQGRADELRKVKRALLDAGIMWPRLPKDSNRSDLLSTWFHASIRLHWSPLLHVMLQQDPNVTTVALEPLSDFERILLKHKGLEGSDHEAKVYFEELRREFLANREHDNGKKDNTTVTFTITKQLVETHLNPLGDAFESTQLFDRGLDTAFMFRMVPGLTKQRWLQELDYYLGNSERDVAFVSEKPRFVRAFMGLWRLHGEDQMHLFFSWCIVQTAALFANQKLLLNFHT
;
A
#
# COMPACT_ATOMS: atom_id res chain seq x y z
N MET A 1 -18.68 2.51 -118.59
CA MET A 1 -17.46 1.78 -118.17
C MET A 1 -16.82 2.56 -117.05
N SER A 2 -16.66 1.94 -115.87
CA SER A 2 -16.03 2.52 -114.69
C SER A 2 -14.56 2.90 -114.93
N PRO A 3 -14.04 3.85 -114.14
CA PRO A 3 -12.96 3.45 -113.23
C PRO A 3 -13.15 3.99 -111.80
N GLN A 4 -12.36 3.41 -110.91
CA GLN A 4 -12.51 3.31 -109.46
C GLN A 4 -12.24 4.64 -108.73
N ALA A 5 -13.09 4.95 -107.74
CA ALA A 5 -12.85 6.03 -106.79
C ALA A 5 -11.84 5.57 -105.72
N LEU A 6 -10.71 6.27 -105.63
CA LEU A 6 -9.71 6.14 -104.57
C LEU A 6 -10.25 6.78 -103.29
N PHE A 7 -10.68 5.95 -102.34
CA PHE A 7 -10.87 6.36 -100.94
C PHE A 7 -9.50 6.57 -100.29
N VAL A 8 -9.07 7.83 -100.19
CA VAL A 8 -7.92 8.22 -99.36
C VAL A 8 -8.40 8.28 -97.92
N SER A 9 -7.98 7.30 -97.11
CA SER A 9 -8.13 7.30 -95.66
C SER A 9 -7.34 8.46 -95.06
N GLN A 10 -8.05 9.49 -94.60
CA GLN A 10 -7.42 10.50 -93.74
C GLN A 10 -7.07 9.87 -92.37
N PRO A 11 -5.90 10.21 -91.79
CA PRO A 11 -5.32 9.47 -90.69
C PRO A 11 -6.06 9.71 -89.36
N PRO A 12 -5.95 8.80 -88.38
CA PRO A 12 -6.65 8.84 -87.08
C PRO A 12 -6.26 10.03 -86.16
N VAL A 13 -5.49 10.99 -86.66
CA VAL A 13 -4.90 12.09 -85.88
C VAL A 13 -5.96 13.06 -85.36
N VAL A 14 -7.03 13.31 -86.12
CA VAL A 14 -8.13 14.20 -85.68
C VAL A 14 -8.93 13.57 -84.53
N ALA A 15 -9.15 12.25 -84.59
CA ALA A 15 -9.84 11.52 -83.52
C ALA A 15 -8.99 11.47 -82.24
N ILE A 16 -7.68 11.25 -82.37
CA ILE A 16 -6.76 11.24 -81.23
C ILE A 16 -6.70 12.63 -80.57
N PHE A 17 -6.63 13.70 -81.36
CA PHE A 17 -6.61 15.07 -80.82
C PHE A 17 -7.90 15.42 -80.08
N GLY A 18 -9.06 14.99 -80.60
CA GLY A 18 -10.35 15.15 -79.92
C GLY A 18 -10.43 14.43 -78.58
N VAL A 19 -9.91 13.20 -78.50
CA VAL A 19 -9.88 12.41 -77.25
C VAL A 19 -8.94 13.04 -76.22
N VAL A 20 -7.76 13.53 -76.63
CA VAL A 20 -6.81 14.18 -75.71
C VAL A 20 -7.41 15.46 -75.11
N VAL A 21 -8.09 16.29 -75.92
CA VAL A 21 -8.76 17.50 -75.42
C VAL A 21 -9.89 17.14 -74.46
N LEU A 22 -10.69 16.12 -74.76
CA LEU A 22 -11.77 15.66 -73.88
C LEU A 22 -11.23 15.20 -72.51
N VAL A 23 -10.16 14.40 -72.50
CA VAL A 23 -9.52 13.91 -71.27
C VAL A 23 -8.95 15.07 -70.47
N ALA A 24 -8.28 16.04 -71.12
CA ALA A 24 -7.76 17.22 -70.44
C ALA A 24 -8.86 18.05 -69.76
N VAL A 25 -10.01 18.23 -70.44
CA VAL A 25 -11.18 18.94 -69.88
C VAL A 25 -11.78 18.18 -68.70
N LEU A 26 -11.90 16.86 -68.78
CA LEU A 26 -12.41 16.02 -67.69
C LEU A 26 -11.48 16.03 -66.47
N VAL A 27 -10.16 16.01 -66.67
CA VAL A 27 -9.18 16.12 -65.58
C VAL A 27 -9.21 17.51 -64.95
N ALA A 28 -9.31 18.57 -65.76
CA ALA A 28 -9.43 19.94 -65.26
C ALA A 28 -10.74 20.16 -64.48
N SER A 29 -11.85 19.60 -64.94
CA SER A 29 -13.14 19.71 -64.24
C SER A 29 -13.15 18.91 -62.94
N LEU A 30 -12.59 17.69 -62.91
CA LEU A 30 -12.38 16.92 -61.69
C LEU A 30 -11.47 17.65 -60.70
N PHE A 31 -10.39 18.25 -61.18
CA PHE A 31 -9.46 19.01 -60.33
C PHE A 31 -10.14 20.24 -59.72
N LEU A 32 -10.91 21.00 -60.51
CA LEU A 32 -11.71 22.11 -60.02
C LEU A 32 -12.78 21.64 -59.02
N LEU A 33 -13.46 20.52 -59.30
CA LEU A 33 -14.48 19.98 -58.42
C LEU A 33 -13.87 19.52 -57.09
N VAL A 34 -12.67 18.93 -57.08
CA VAL A 34 -11.92 18.62 -55.86
C VAL A 34 -11.51 19.88 -55.11
N LEU A 35 -11.11 20.96 -55.79
CA LEU A 35 -10.78 22.24 -55.16
C LEU A 35 -12.03 22.92 -54.54
N PHE A 36 -13.19 22.85 -55.21
CA PHE A 36 -14.45 23.43 -54.73
C PHE A 36 -15.16 22.58 -53.67
N THR A 37 -14.95 21.25 -53.68
CA THR A 37 -15.50 20.33 -52.66
C THR A 37 -14.58 20.13 -51.46
N ARG A 38 -13.38 20.73 -51.44
CA ARG A 38 -12.61 20.82 -50.20
C ARG A 38 -13.49 21.53 -49.18
N PRO A 39 -13.90 20.88 -48.08
CA PRO A 39 -14.70 21.56 -47.07
C PRO A 39 -13.89 22.77 -46.61
N LYS A 40 -14.51 23.96 -46.62
CA LYS A 40 -13.92 25.17 -46.03
C LYS A 40 -13.79 24.94 -44.52
N VAL A 41 -12.65 24.39 -44.09
CA VAL A 41 -12.23 24.24 -42.68
C VAL A 41 -11.82 25.60 -42.11
N SER A 42 -12.64 26.65 -42.31
CA SER A 42 -12.30 28.00 -41.82
C SER A 42 -13.42 28.65 -41.03
N GLN A 43 -14.57 27.99 -40.84
CA GLN A 43 -15.73 28.60 -40.18
C GLN A 43 -15.89 28.23 -38.68
N TRP A 44 -14.99 27.42 -38.12
CA TRP A 44 -15.05 27.00 -36.71
C TRP A 44 -14.40 27.98 -35.72
N HIS A 45 -13.75 29.04 -36.20
CA HIS A 45 -13.01 29.96 -35.32
C HIS A 45 -13.88 31.04 -34.66
N ASP A 46 -14.98 31.47 -35.27
CA ASP A 46 -15.74 32.64 -34.79
C ASP A 46 -16.83 32.33 -33.75
N THR A 47 -17.15 31.05 -33.49
CA THR A 47 -18.18 30.65 -32.50
C THR A 47 -17.63 30.05 -31.20
N MET A 48 -16.31 29.83 -31.09
CA MET A 48 -15.74 29.33 -29.83
C MET A 48 -15.51 30.47 -28.84
N ARG A 49 -16.39 30.57 -27.83
CA ARG A 49 -16.20 31.45 -26.67
C ARG A 49 -14.97 30.99 -25.86
N VAL A 50 -13.81 31.57 -26.14
CA VAL A 50 -12.56 31.27 -25.41
C VAL A 50 -12.58 31.94 -24.03
N CYS A 51 -12.42 31.15 -22.96
CA CYS A 51 -12.26 31.69 -21.62
C CYS A 51 -10.91 32.43 -21.49
N ARG A 52 -10.96 33.72 -21.15
CA ARG A 52 -9.76 34.58 -20.97
C ARG A 52 -9.52 35.00 -19.51
N THR A 53 -10.19 34.39 -18.55
CA THR A 53 -9.95 34.68 -17.13
C THR A 53 -8.53 34.26 -16.74
N LYS A 54 -7.95 34.92 -15.73
CA LYS A 54 -6.62 34.58 -15.20
C LYS A 54 -6.50 33.09 -14.85
N ARG A 55 -7.55 32.53 -14.24
CA ARG A 55 -7.63 31.10 -13.87
C ARG A 55 -7.63 30.19 -15.10
N CYS A 56 -8.38 30.52 -16.15
CA CYS A 56 -8.37 29.78 -17.41
C CYS A 56 -6.98 29.80 -18.08
N LEU A 57 -6.33 30.96 -18.12
CA LEU A 57 -4.98 31.09 -18.70
C LEU A 57 -3.92 30.33 -17.89
N GLU A 58 -4.07 30.24 -16.57
CA GLU A 58 -3.18 29.45 -15.71
C GLU A 58 -3.36 27.94 -15.93
N TYR A 59 -4.60 27.46 -15.97
CA TYR A 59 -4.89 26.05 -16.28
C TYR A 59 -4.44 25.67 -17.69
N ALA A 60 -4.72 26.50 -18.70
CA ALA A 60 -4.28 26.26 -20.07
C ALA A 60 -2.75 26.12 -20.16
N ARG A 61 -2.01 26.98 -19.44
CA ARG A 61 -0.54 26.88 -19.35
C ARG A 61 -0.11 25.59 -18.66
N ARG A 62 -0.70 25.23 -17.52
CA ARG A 62 -0.39 23.99 -16.81
C ARG A 62 -0.65 22.76 -17.68
N LEU A 63 -1.82 22.69 -18.32
CA LEU A 63 -2.19 21.60 -19.22
C LEU A 63 -1.21 21.50 -20.38
N ARG A 64 -0.90 22.62 -21.04
CA ARG A 64 0.09 22.62 -22.13
C ARG A 64 1.47 22.13 -21.68
N ASN A 65 1.82 22.34 -20.41
CA ASN A 65 3.08 21.84 -19.83
C ASN A 65 3.03 20.34 -19.45
N THR A 66 1.89 19.66 -19.54
CA THR A 66 1.87 18.19 -19.40
C THR A 66 1.91 17.50 -20.76
N LEU A 67 1.43 18.17 -21.81
CA LEU A 67 1.33 17.61 -23.15
C LEU A 67 2.70 17.40 -23.82
N ASN A 68 2.80 16.31 -24.58
CA ASN A 68 3.84 16.04 -25.56
C ASN A 68 3.22 16.09 -26.96
N THR A 69 3.19 17.29 -27.56
CA THR A 69 2.52 17.56 -28.85
C THR A 69 3.19 16.90 -30.05
N SER A 70 4.34 16.24 -29.86
CA SER A 70 5.02 15.45 -30.88
C SER A 70 4.47 14.03 -31.03
N LEU A 71 3.58 13.59 -30.13
CA LEU A 71 2.92 12.30 -30.22
C LEU A 71 1.49 12.43 -30.73
N ASN A 72 0.98 11.39 -31.37
CA ASN A 72 -0.41 11.31 -31.78
C ASN A 72 -1.27 10.85 -30.59
N PRO A 73 -2.27 11.64 -30.14
CA PRO A 73 -3.15 11.23 -29.04
C PRO A 73 -3.98 9.98 -29.37
N CYS A 74 -4.22 9.69 -30.66
CA CYS A 74 -4.95 8.49 -31.08
C CYS A 74 -4.10 7.21 -30.99
N GLU A 75 -2.79 7.33 -30.94
CA GLU A 75 -1.87 6.18 -30.79
C GLU A 75 -1.56 5.92 -29.32
N SER A 76 -1.29 6.98 -28.55
CA SER A 76 -1.17 6.86 -27.10
C SER A 76 -1.55 8.15 -26.39
N PHE A 77 -2.81 8.20 -25.96
CA PHE A 77 -3.34 9.33 -25.20
C PHE A 77 -2.54 9.56 -23.92
N THR A 78 -2.16 8.49 -23.21
CA THR A 78 -1.38 8.58 -21.96
C THR A 78 -0.02 9.24 -22.17
N HIS A 79 0.74 8.83 -23.19
CA HIS A 79 2.05 9.44 -23.47
C HIS A 79 1.88 10.88 -23.99
N PHE A 80 0.88 11.12 -24.82
CA PHE A 80 0.53 12.47 -25.26
C PHE A 80 0.24 13.41 -24.09
N VAL A 81 -0.55 13.00 -23.09
CA VAL A 81 -0.96 13.89 -22.00
C VAL A 81 0.02 14.00 -20.82
N CYS A 82 0.88 12.99 -20.61
CA CYS A 82 1.71 12.89 -19.41
C CYS A 82 3.22 13.07 -19.65
N ASP A 83 3.73 12.79 -20.87
CA ASP A 83 5.19 12.78 -21.07
C ASP A 83 5.82 14.16 -20.92
N GLY A 84 5.09 15.23 -21.26
CA GLY A 84 5.56 16.60 -21.03
C GLY A 84 5.74 16.91 -19.55
N TRP A 85 4.96 16.29 -18.67
CA TRP A 85 5.17 16.35 -17.22
C TRP A 85 6.36 15.51 -16.79
N ARG A 86 6.41 14.24 -17.23
CA ARG A 86 7.46 13.27 -16.85
C ARG A 86 8.87 13.73 -17.22
N ARG A 87 9.01 14.46 -18.33
CA ARG A 87 10.31 15.05 -18.74
C ARG A 87 10.79 16.17 -17.82
N ARG A 88 9.88 16.88 -17.15
CA ARG A 88 10.18 18.09 -16.37
C ARG A 88 10.16 17.85 -14.86
N ASN A 89 9.48 16.81 -14.41
CA ASN A 89 9.25 16.54 -13.00
C ASN A 89 9.67 15.10 -12.64
N ARG A 90 10.34 14.96 -11.50
CA ARG A 90 10.70 13.65 -10.93
C ARG A 90 9.50 12.94 -10.30
N LEU A 91 8.57 13.71 -9.75
CA LEU A 91 7.36 13.21 -9.13
C LEU A 91 6.23 13.12 -10.14
N SER A 92 5.35 12.15 -9.96
CA SER A 92 4.07 12.11 -10.66
C SER A 92 3.17 13.27 -10.25
N VAL A 93 2.19 13.60 -11.11
CA VAL A 93 1.19 14.63 -10.82
C VAL A 93 0.45 14.35 -9.51
N ARG A 94 0.18 13.07 -9.22
CA ARG A 94 -0.49 12.64 -7.98
C ARG A 94 0.38 12.92 -6.75
N GLU A 95 1.66 12.57 -6.80
CA GLU A 95 2.59 12.80 -5.69
C GLU A 95 2.78 14.30 -5.43
N GLU A 96 2.91 15.13 -6.47
CA GLU A 96 3.03 16.57 -6.29
C GLU A 96 1.77 17.20 -5.69
N ALA A 97 0.59 16.79 -6.16
CA ALA A 97 -0.68 17.24 -5.58
C ALA A 97 -0.80 16.84 -4.11
N PHE A 98 -0.44 15.60 -3.78
CA PHE A 98 -0.43 15.10 -2.41
C PHE A 98 0.53 15.90 -1.52
N LEU A 99 1.77 16.13 -1.96
CA LEU A 99 2.73 16.97 -1.23
C LEU A 99 2.24 18.41 -1.07
N GLY A 100 1.52 18.95 -2.05
CA GLY A 100 0.89 20.27 -1.95
C GLY A 100 -0.12 20.35 -0.79
N VAL A 101 -0.97 19.32 -0.66
CA VAL A 101 -1.92 19.21 0.46
C VAL A 101 -1.18 19.06 1.78
N VAL A 102 -0.20 18.15 1.85
CA VAL A 102 0.60 17.92 3.07
C VAL A 102 1.27 19.20 3.52
N ARG A 103 1.97 19.93 2.65
CA ARG A 103 2.62 21.20 2.99
C ARG A 103 1.65 22.24 3.57
N LYS A 104 0.48 22.38 2.96
CA LYS A 104 -0.53 23.34 3.43
C LYS A 104 -1.10 22.93 4.79
N LEU A 105 -1.35 21.64 4.97
CA LEU A 105 -1.82 21.09 6.24
C LEU A 105 -0.76 21.25 7.35
N SER A 106 0.49 20.90 7.07
CA SER A 106 1.63 21.09 7.97
C SER A 106 1.74 22.56 8.42
N SER A 107 1.71 23.49 7.48
CA SER A 107 1.75 24.93 7.78
C SER A 107 0.58 25.36 8.68
N LEU A 108 -0.63 24.88 8.40
CA LEU A 108 -1.80 25.15 9.23
C LEU A 108 -1.60 24.60 10.65
N LEU A 109 -1.25 23.33 10.80
CA LEU A 109 -1.09 22.68 12.10
C LEU A 109 0.03 23.31 12.95
N LEU A 110 1.14 23.71 12.32
CA LEU A 110 2.22 24.41 13.02
C LEU A 110 1.81 25.80 13.51
N SER A 111 0.88 26.47 12.83
CA SER A 111 0.40 27.81 13.21
C SER A 111 -0.63 27.83 14.35
N VAL A 112 -1.30 26.70 14.64
CA VAL A 112 -2.37 26.64 15.65
C VAL A 112 -1.81 26.80 17.07
N PRO A 113 -2.26 27.75 17.89
CA PRO A 113 -1.83 27.85 19.28
C PRO A 113 -2.34 26.63 20.08
N VAL A 114 -1.45 25.99 20.83
CA VAL A 114 -1.74 24.78 21.61
C VAL A 114 -1.60 25.10 23.10
N PRO A 115 -2.71 25.22 23.84
CA PRO A 115 -2.66 25.39 25.30
C PRO A 115 -2.25 24.09 26.00
N SER A 116 -1.75 24.18 27.23
CA SER A 116 -1.37 23.02 28.05
C SER A 116 -2.56 22.16 28.48
N THR A 117 -3.75 22.74 28.63
CA THR A 117 -4.98 22.05 29.05
C THR A 117 -6.19 22.54 28.26
N GLY A 118 -7.25 21.73 28.18
CA GLY A 118 -8.52 22.14 27.55
C GLY A 118 -8.48 22.25 26.03
N GLN A 119 -7.64 21.46 25.37
CA GLN A 119 -7.43 21.52 23.91
C GLN A 119 -8.67 21.08 23.11
N ALA A 120 -9.08 21.92 22.17
CA ALA A 120 -10.05 21.59 21.12
C ALA A 120 -9.48 20.56 20.12
N PRO A 121 -10.31 19.87 19.32
CA PRO A 121 -9.85 18.83 18.38
C PRO A 121 -8.71 19.27 17.44
N LEU A 122 -8.80 20.47 16.86
CA LEU A 122 -7.75 21.01 15.99
C LEU A 122 -6.43 21.27 16.75
N GLN A 123 -6.52 21.69 18.01
CA GLN A 123 -5.34 21.92 18.86
C GLN A 123 -4.66 20.59 19.24
N ARG A 124 -5.45 19.54 19.49
CA ARG A 124 -4.92 18.18 19.71
C ARG A 124 -4.20 17.65 18.47
N ALA A 125 -4.79 17.85 17.28
CA ALA A 125 -4.16 17.48 16.01
C ALA A 125 -2.85 18.26 15.78
N ALA A 126 -2.83 19.56 16.09
CA ALA A 126 -1.63 20.39 16.01
C ALA A 126 -0.55 19.96 17.01
N ALA A 127 -0.93 19.65 18.26
CA ALA A 127 -0.03 19.12 19.28
C ALA A 127 0.59 17.78 18.84
N PHE A 128 -0.24 16.88 18.32
CA PHE A 128 0.20 15.60 17.79
C PHE A 128 1.17 15.78 16.60
N TYR A 129 0.84 16.64 15.63
CA TYR A 129 1.72 16.92 14.50
C TYR A 129 3.09 17.45 14.93
N ARG A 130 3.13 18.37 15.90
CA ARG A 130 4.39 18.88 16.47
C ARG A 130 5.20 17.78 17.15
N SER A 131 4.54 16.87 17.87
CA SER A 131 5.26 15.74 18.48
C SER A 131 5.95 14.87 17.42
N CYS A 132 5.30 14.60 16.28
CA CYS A 132 5.91 13.88 15.16
C CYS A 132 7.06 14.67 14.54
N ASP A 133 6.90 15.98 14.34
CA ASP A 133 7.95 16.84 13.78
C ASP A 133 9.17 16.94 14.70
N ASP A 134 8.97 16.98 16.02
CA ASP A 134 10.05 16.94 17.01
C ASP A 134 10.83 15.61 16.95
N VAL A 135 10.13 14.47 16.76
CA VAL A 135 10.78 13.16 16.55
C VAL A 135 11.62 13.16 15.27
N LEU A 136 11.05 13.60 14.15
CA LEU A 136 11.72 13.61 12.85
C LEU A 136 12.95 14.52 12.83
N GLN A 137 12.93 15.61 13.60
CA GLN A 137 14.04 16.54 13.72
C GLN A 137 15.04 16.14 14.82
N GLY A 138 14.83 15.02 15.51
CA GLY A 138 15.72 14.55 16.57
C GLY A 138 15.72 15.43 17.83
N ARG A 139 14.66 16.23 18.04
CA ARG A 139 14.53 17.19 19.15
C ARG A 139 13.96 16.56 20.43
N ALA A 140 13.60 15.27 20.40
CA ALA A 140 12.95 14.60 21.52
C ALA A 140 13.65 13.28 21.92
N ASP A 141 13.78 13.04 23.24
CA ASP A 141 14.25 11.78 23.82
C ASP A 141 13.13 10.73 23.77
N GLU A 142 12.90 10.21 22.57
CA GLU A 142 11.79 9.32 22.26
C GLU A 142 12.07 7.89 22.69
N LEU A 143 13.34 7.48 22.67
CA LEU A 143 13.73 6.12 23.01
C LEU A 143 13.28 5.75 24.43
N ARG A 144 13.53 6.61 25.42
CA ARG A 144 13.17 6.32 26.82
C ARG A 144 11.67 6.32 27.03
N LYS A 145 10.90 7.12 26.29
CA LYS A 145 9.44 7.17 26.39
C LYS A 145 8.80 5.96 25.72
N VAL A 146 9.26 5.62 24.50
CA VAL A 146 8.81 4.45 23.75
C VAL A 146 9.17 3.18 24.50
N LYS A 147 10.40 3.06 25.02
CA LYS A 147 10.79 1.91 25.85
C LYS A 147 9.87 1.74 27.05
N ARG A 148 9.55 2.82 27.78
CA ARG A 148 8.61 2.78 28.91
C ARG A 148 7.20 2.38 28.47
N ALA A 149 6.67 2.98 27.41
CA ALA A 149 5.34 2.64 26.90
C ALA A 149 5.24 1.17 26.45
N LEU A 150 6.30 0.63 25.84
CA LEU A 150 6.38 -0.78 25.47
C LEU A 150 6.39 -1.67 26.72
N LEU A 151 7.21 -1.35 27.72
CA LEU A 151 7.27 -2.11 28.98
C LEU A 151 5.93 -2.07 29.73
N ASP A 152 5.29 -0.90 29.82
CA ASP A 152 3.98 -0.72 30.46
C ASP A 152 2.88 -1.52 29.73
N ALA A 153 3.05 -1.76 28.43
CA ALA A 153 2.17 -2.60 27.62
C ALA A 153 2.49 -4.10 27.67
N GLY A 154 3.47 -4.52 28.49
CA GLY A 154 3.91 -5.92 28.59
C GLY A 154 4.79 -6.37 27.42
N ILE A 155 5.28 -5.45 26.59
CA ILE A 155 6.14 -5.74 25.44
C ILE A 155 7.59 -5.77 25.92
N MET A 156 8.14 -6.99 25.96
CA MET A 156 9.43 -7.27 26.58
C MET A 156 10.34 -7.97 25.59
N TRP A 157 11.39 -7.27 25.17
CA TRP A 157 12.40 -7.75 24.24
C TRP A 157 13.76 -7.17 24.63
N PRO A 158 14.88 -7.89 24.46
CA PRO A 158 15.06 -9.25 23.92
C PRO A 158 14.84 -10.38 24.95
N ARG A 159 14.46 -10.02 26.19
CA ARG A 159 14.35 -10.94 27.30
C ARG A 159 13.05 -10.72 28.04
N LEU A 160 12.44 -11.83 28.44
CA LEU A 160 11.37 -11.79 29.41
C LEU A 160 11.98 -11.73 30.81
N PRO A 161 11.48 -10.86 31.69
CA PRO A 161 11.77 -10.92 33.11
C PRO A 161 11.45 -12.30 33.65
N LYS A 162 12.23 -12.74 34.64
CA LYS A 162 11.95 -13.99 35.37
C LYS A 162 10.81 -13.83 36.40
N ASP A 163 10.29 -12.62 36.53
CA ASP A 163 9.28 -12.29 37.52
C ASP A 163 7.95 -12.98 37.19
N SER A 164 7.30 -13.52 38.22
CA SER A 164 5.98 -14.13 38.12
C SER A 164 4.85 -13.13 37.83
N ASN A 165 5.12 -11.83 37.95
CA ASN A 165 4.14 -10.75 37.77
C ASN A 165 4.05 -10.22 36.33
N ARG A 166 4.67 -10.91 35.36
CA ARG A 166 4.61 -10.51 33.95
C ARG A 166 3.24 -10.82 33.33
N SER A 167 2.76 -9.95 32.44
CA SER A 167 1.60 -10.24 31.62
C SER A 167 1.88 -11.43 30.72
N ASP A 168 0.91 -12.34 30.58
CA ASP A 168 0.97 -13.41 29.60
C ASP A 168 0.84 -12.84 28.16
N LEU A 169 1.11 -13.68 27.17
CA LEU A 169 1.06 -13.31 25.77
C LEU A 169 -0.36 -12.97 25.33
N LEU A 170 -1.40 -13.62 25.86
CA LEU A 170 -2.79 -13.27 25.52
C LEU A 170 -3.09 -11.83 25.93
N SER A 171 -2.80 -11.45 27.17
CA SER A 171 -2.98 -10.07 27.64
C SER A 171 -2.13 -9.08 26.87
N THR A 172 -0.86 -9.41 26.63
CA THR A 172 0.04 -8.52 25.88
C THR A 172 -0.48 -8.32 24.45
N TRP A 173 -0.92 -9.40 23.81
CA TRP A 173 -1.45 -9.35 22.45
C TRP A 173 -2.76 -8.56 22.37
N PHE A 174 -3.69 -8.78 23.29
CA PHE A 174 -4.95 -8.04 23.35
C PHE A 174 -4.72 -6.57 23.67
N HIS A 175 -3.85 -6.26 24.63
CA HIS A 175 -3.52 -4.88 24.98
C HIS A 175 -2.89 -4.16 23.79
N ALA A 176 -1.89 -4.76 23.15
CA ALA A 176 -1.26 -4.19 21.96
C ALA A 176 -2.28 -4.02 20.82
N SER A 177 -3.10 -5.03 20.55
CA SER A 177 -4.05 -5.00 19.42
C SER A 177 -5.22 -4.02 19.62
N ILE A 178 -5.80 -3.99 20.82
CA ILE A 178 -7.04 -3.24 21.09
C ILE A 178 -6.73 -1.83 21.60
N ARG A 179 -5.73 -1.66 22.49
CA ARG A 179 -5.43 -0.34 23.09
C ARG A 179 -4.42 0.44 22.26
N LEU A 180 -3.38 -0.25 21.77
CA LEU A 180 -2.32 0.41 21.01
C LEU A 180 -2.56 0.35 19.50
N HIS A 181 -3.53 -0.43 19.03
CA HIS A 181 -3.73 -0.75 17.61
C HIS A 181 -2.45 -1.27 16.94
N TRP A 182 -1.64 -1.98 17.73
CA TRP A 182 -0.37 -2.59 17.33
C TRP A 182 -0.52 -4.10 17.37
N SER A 183 -0.65 -4.68 16.18
CA SER A 183 -0.69 -6.12 16.01
C SER A 183 0.30 -6.47 14.92
N PRO A 184 1.39 -7.18 15.21
CA PRO A 184 2.33 -7.54 14.16
C PRO A 184 1.86 -8.68 13.25
N LEU A 185 0.92 -9.51 13.73
CA LEU A 185 0.57 -10.78 13.08
C LEU A 185 -0.94 -10.90 12.87
N LEU A 186 -1.70 -10.84 13.97
CA LEU A 186 -3.16 -10.91 13.98
C LEU A 186 -3.72 -9.68 14.69
N HIS A 187 -4.47 -8.89 13.95
CA HIS A 187 -5.26 -7.81 14.49
C HIS A 187 -6.53 -8.37 15.14
N VAL A 188 -6.80 -7.93 16.37
CA VAL A 188 -8.02 -8.26 17.11
C VAL A 188 -8.99 -7.11 16.95
N MET A 189 -10.15 -7.37 16.35
CA MET A 189 -11.25 -6.41 16.30
C MET A 189 -12.42 -6.94 17.12
N LEU A 190 -13.00 -6.05 17.92
CA LEU A 190 -14.16 -6.36 18.73
C LEU A 190 -15.37 -5.68 18.09
N GLN A 191 -16.33 -6.50 17.68
CA GLN A 191 -17.65 -6.06 17.23
C GLN A 191 -18.68 -6.52 18.24
N GLN A 192 -19.42 -5.57 18.81
CA GLN A 192 -20.48 -5.86 19.77
C GLN A 192 -21.84 -5.85 19.06
N ASP A 193 -22.49 -7.01 19.01
CA ASP A 193 -23.91 -7.12 18.68
C ASP A 193 -24.72 -7.28 19.98
N PRO A 194 -26.06 -7.08 19.96
CA PRO A 194 -26.88 -7.12 21.17
C PRO A 194 -26.76 -8.42 21.97
N ASN A 195 -26.57 -9.56 21.29
CA ASN A 195 -26.57 -10.89 21.90
C ASN A 195 -25.21 -11.60 21.82
N VAL A 196 -24.34 -11.19 20.89
CA VAL A 196 -23.08 -11.87 20.59
C VAL A 196 -21.96 -10.85 20.47
N THR A 197 -20.86 -11.13 21.14
CA THR A 197 -19.60 -10.43 20.91
C THR A 197 -18.82 -11.18 19.84
N THR A 198 -18.58 -10.52 18.72
CA THR A 198 -17.76 -11.05 17.63
C THR A 198 -16.32 -10.56 17.79
N VAL A 199 -15.40 -11.51 17.92
CA VAL A 199 -13.95 -11.28 17.93
C VAL A 199 -13.41 -11.65 16.56
N ALA A 200 -13.13 -10.64 15.73
CA ALA A 200 -12.52 -10.84 14.43
C ALA A 200 -11.00 -10.86 14.57
N LEU A 201 -10.38 -11.90 14.01
CA LEU A 201 -8.94 -12.12 14.00
C LEU A 201 -8.43 -12.04 12.56
N GLU A 202 -7.85 -10.91 12.20
CA GLU A 202 -7.41 -10.67 10.83
C GLU A 202 -5.90 -10.52 10.72
N PRO A 203 -5.22 -11.18 9.78
CA PRO A 203 -3.82 -10.92 9.52
C PRO A 203 -3.63 -9.48 9.05
N LEU A 204 -2.51 -8.84 9.43
CA LEU A 204 -2.23 -7.50 8.93
C LEU A 204 -1.95 -7.52 7.43
N SER A 205 -2.69 -6.71 6.67
CA SER A 205 -2.40 -6.50 5.25
C SER A 205 -0.97 -5.99 4.98
N ASP A 206 -0.34 -5.30 5.94
CA ASP A 206 1.05 -4.85 5.83
C ASP A 206 2.05 -5.94 6.15
N PHE A 207 1.76 -6.81 7.12
CA PHE A 207 2.54 -8.03 7.35
C PHE A 207 2.41 -8.94 6.13
N GLU A 208 1.21 -9.11 5.60
CA GLU A 208 0.98 -9.76 4.32
C GLU A 208 1.71 -9.05 3.18
N ARG A 209 1.80 -7.72 3.11
CA ARG A 209 2.60 -7.04 2.08
C ARG A 209 4.10 -7.22 2.27
N ILE A 210 4.61 -7.19 3.50
CA ILE A 210 6.00 -7.53 3.82
C ILE A 210 6.28 -8.95 3.32
N LEU A 211 5.38 -9.88 3.63
CA LEU A 211 5.47 -11.30 3.26
C LEU A 211 5.17 -11.57 1.76
N LEU A 212 4.30 -10.81 1.10
CA LEU A 212 3.96 -10.93 -0.33
C LEU A 212 4.98 -10.22 -1.22
N LYS A 213 5.64 -9.18 -0.71
CA LYS A 213 6.87 -8.63 -1.32
C LYS A 213 7.93 -9.73 -1.42
N HIS A 214 7.92 -10.77 -0.56
CA HIS A 214 8.78 -11.94 -0.76
C HIS A 214 8.37 -12.78 -1.99
N LYS A 215 7.08 -12.91 -2.28
CA LYS A 215 6.60 -13.65 -3.46
C LYS A 215 6.91 -12.92 -4.78
N GLY A 216 6.82 -11.59 -4.78
CA GLY A 216 7.26 -10.77 -5.93
C GLY A 216 8.79 -10.73 -6.13
N LEU A 217 9.55 -11.26 -5.17
CA LEU A 217 11.01 -11.43 -5.22
C LEU A 217 11.43 -12.86 -5.56
N GLU A 218 10.51 -13.76 -5.90
CA GLU A 218 10.80 -15.10 -6.44
C GLU A 218 11.59 -15.06 -7.77
N GLY A 219 11.75 -13.89 -8.39
CA GLY A 219 12.67 -13.71 -9.51
C GLY A 219 14.16 -13.58 -9.11
N SER A 220 14.48 -13.37 -7.83
CA SER A 220 15.85 -13.12 -7.36
C SER A 220 16.04 -13.60 -5.93
N ASP A 221 16.50 -14.85 -5.80
CA ASP A 221 17.02 -15.53 -4.60
C ASP A 221 18.02 -14.65 -3.78
N HIS A 222 18.55 -13.60 -4.39
CA HIS A 222 19.48 -12.66 -3.79
C HIS A 222 18.83 -11.72 -2.75
N GLU A 223 17.62 -11.20 -2.98
CA GLU A 223 17.05 -10.15 -2.12
C GLU A 223 16.42 -10.70 -0.84
N ALA A 224 15.78 -11.88 -0.91
CA ALA A 224 15.32 -12.59 0.27
C ALA A 224 16.51 -12.98 1.17
N LYS A 225 17.61 -13.45 0.56
CA LYS A 225 18.86 -13.72 1.25
C LYS A 225 19.46 -12.45 1.86
N VAL A 226 19.44 -11.32 1.16
CA VAL A 226 19.89 -10.02 1.70
C VAL A 226 19.05 -9.59 2.90
N TYR A 227 17.73 -9.70 2.85
CA TYR A 227 16.87 -9.36 3.99
C TYR A 227 17.07 -10.31 5.18
N PHE A 228 17.15 -11.63 4.95
CA PHE A 228 17.45 -12.57 6.03
C PHE A 228 18.88 -12.40 6.55
N GLU A 229 19.85 -12.02 5.72
CA GLU A 229 21.22 -11.68 6.14
C GLU A 229 21.29 -10.32 6.84
N GLU A 230 20.38 -9.39 6.57
CA GLU A 230 20.28 -8.09 7.22
C GLU A 230 19.58 -8.21 8.57
N LEU A 231 18.46 -8.93 8.63
CA LEU A 231 17.86 -9.43 9.89
C LEU A 231 18.90 -10.19 10.70
N ARG A 232 19.57 -11.17 10.10
CA ARG A 232 20.63 -11.95 10.77
C ARG A 232 21.78 -11.04 11.21
N ARG A 233 22.18 -10.03 10.44
CA ARG A 233 23.20 -9.04 10.84
C ARG A 233 22.73 -8.17 11.99
N GLU A 234 21.50 -7.67 11.99
CA GLU A 234 20.90 -6.97 13.13
C GLU A 234 20.85 -7.87 14.37
N PHE A 235 20.47 -9.14 14.20
CA PHE A 235 20.47 -10.13 15.27
C PHE A 235 21.88 -10.46 15.79
N LEU A 236 22.87 -10.57 14.91
CA LEU A 236 24.26 -10.87 15.27
C LEU A 236 24.98 -9.66 15.86
N ALA A 237 24.68 -8.44 15.42
CA ALA A 237 25.20 -7.20 16.03
C ALA A 237 24.71 -7.07 17.48
N ASN A 238 23.50 -7.53 17.77
CA ASN A 238 22.94 -7.58 19.13
C ASN A 238 23.50 -8.74 20.00
N ARG A 239 24.24 -9.68 19.41
CA ARG A 239 24.84 -10.85 20.09
C ARG A 239 26.17 -10.53 20.76
N GLU A 240 26.91 -9.53 20.28
CA GLU A 240 28.23 -9.17 20.85
C GLU A 240 28.15 -8.59 22.27
N HIS A 241 26.96 -8.19 22.72
CA HIS A 241 26.76 -7.64 24.07
C HIS A 241 26.40 -8.68 25.14
N ASP A 242 26.19 -9.96 24.77
CA ASP A 242 25.61 -10.95 25.68
C ASP A 242 26.41 -12.26 25.73
N ASN A 243 27.14 -12.44 26.84
CA ASN A 243 28.12 -13.51 27.09
C ASN A 243 27.51 -14.94 27.04
N GLY A 244 27.28 -15.49 25.85
CA GLY A 244 27.32 -16.93 25.57
C GLY A 244 26.15 -17.78 26.07
N LYS A 245 25.00 -17.21 26.46
CA LYS A 245 23.77 -17.99 26.72
C LYS A 245 23.02 -18.27 25.41
N LYS A 246 22.54 -19.51 25.24
CA LYS A 246 21.70 -19.94 24.09
C LYS A 246 20.61 -18.89 23.84
N ASP A 247 20.60 -18.39 22.62
CA ASP A 247 20.23 -17.02 22.29
C ASP A 247 18.74 -16.93 21.88
N ASN A 248 17.95 -16.13 22.61
CA ASN A 248 16.53 -15.89 22.33
C ASN A 248 16.31 -15.37 20.90
N THR A 249 17.31 -14.69 20.32
CA THR A 249 17.28 -14.23 18.91
C THR A 249 17.24 -15.38 17.90
N THR A 250 17.86 -16.52 18.22
CA THR A 250 17.80 -17.72 17.36
C THR A 250 16.38 -18.28 17.31
N VAL A 251 15.63 -18.15 18.41
CA VAL A 251 14.23 -18.58 18.46
C VAL A 251 13.33 -17.63 17.66
N THR A 252 13.54 -16.31 17.76
CA THR A 252 12.84 -15.31 16.94
C THR A 252 13.04 -15.60 15.44
N PHE A 253 14.28 -15.86 15.01
CA PHE A 253 14.58 -16.24 13.62
C PHE A 253 13.90 -17.55 13.20
N THR A 254 13.91 -18.56 14.08
CA THR A 254 13.30 -19.87 13.82
C THR A 254 11.79 -19.77 13.67
N ILE A 255 11.10 -19.02 14.55
CA ILE A 255 9.66 -18.80 14.47
C ILE A 255 9.31 -18.02 13.20
N THR A 256 10.07 -16.98 12.86
CA THR A 256 9.86 -16.19 11.63
C THR A 256 9.96 -17.08 10.39
N LYS A 257 11.04 -17.89 10.31
CA LYS A 257 11.27 -18.81 9.20
C LYS A 257 10.14 -19.85 9.11
N GLN A 258 9.75 -20.46 10.22
CA GLN A 258 8.67 -21.44 10.22
C GLN A 258 7.33 -20.83 9.82
N LEU A 259 7.00 -19.61 10.27
CA LEU A 259 5.78 -18.91 9.88
C LEU A 259 5.76 -18.65 8.37
N VAL A 260 6.88 -18.21 7.79
CA VAL A 260 7.06 -18.03 6.34
C VAL A 260 6.87 -19.37 5.60
N GLU A 261 7.56 -20.42 6.03
CA GLU A 261 7.54 -21.71 5.34
C GLU A 261 6.21 -22.47 5.47
N THR A 262 5.52 -22.38 6.61
CA THR A 262 4.24 -23.09 6.85
C THR A 262 3.02 -22.32 6.38
N HIS A 263 3.09 -20.99 6.24
CA HIS A 263 1.96 -20.19 5.74
C HIS A 263 2.16 -19.64 4.35
N LEU A 264 3.30 -19.05 4.02
CA LEU A 264 3.43 -18.32 2.74
C LEU A 264 3.70 -19.25 1.57
N ASN A 265 4.56 -20.25 1.76
CA ASN A 265 4.86 -21.20 0.68
C ASN A 265 3.61 -21.98 0.23
N PRO A 266 2.73 -22.47 1.13
CA PRO A 266 1.49 -23.13 0.71
C PRO A 266 0.39 -22.16 0.21
N LEU A 267 0.47 -20.87 0.54
CA LEU A 267 -0.50 -19.84 0.11
C LEU A 267 -0.14 -19.22 -1.25
N GLY A 268 1.05 -19.50 -1.79
CA GLY A 268 1.46 -19.10 -3.14
C GLY A 268 0.49 -19.57 -4.23
N ASP A 269 -0.22 -20.66 -4.03
CA ASP A 269 -1.14 -21.21 -5.05
C ASP A 269 -2.62 -20.89 -4.80
N ALA A 270 -2.98 -20.30 -3.65
CA ALA A 270 -4.38 -20.27 -3.17
C ALA A 270 -5.00 -18.88 -3.03
N PHE A 271 -4.32 -17.80 -3.41
CA PHE A 271 -4.77 -16.42 -3.15
C PHE A 271 -5.74 -15.85 -4.20
N GLU A 272 -6.03 -16.56 -5.30
CA GLU A 272 -6.87 -16.02 -6.38
C GLU A 272 -8.39 -16.24 -6.22
N SER A 273 -8.90 -16.89 -5.16
CA SER A 273 -10.35 -17.00 -4.98
C SER A 273 -10.88 -16.12 -3.85
N THR A 274 -11.37 -14.94 -4.23
CA THR A 274 -12.16 -13.98 -3.41
C THR A 274 -13.55 -14.51 -3.02
N GLN A 275 -13.73 -15.80 -2.81
CA GLN A 275 -15.01 -16.38 -2.43
C GLN A 275 -14.80 -17.52 -1.45
N LEU A 276 -14.83 -17.21 -0.15
CA LEU A 276 -15.22 -18.13 0.93
C LEU A 276 -15.29 -17.35 2.25
N PHE A 277 -16.31 -16.51 2.39
CA PHE A 277 -16.69 -15.89 3.68
C PHE A 277 -17.33 -16.88 4.68
N ASP A 278 -17.38 -18.18 4.35
CA ASP A 278 -18.42 -19.05 4.92
C ASP A 278 -17.94 -20.22 5.76
N ARG A 279 -16.81 -20.08 6.46
CA ARG A 279 -16.51 -20.93 7.63
C ARG A 279 -15.87 -20.09 8.72
N GLY A 280 -16.71 -19.54 9.60
CA GLY A 280 -16.26 -18.94 10.86
C GLY A 280 -15.28 -19.87 11.60
N LEU A 281 -14.37 -19.30 12.37
CA LEU A 281 -13.55 -20.12 13.24
C LEU A 281 -14.46 -20.80 14.25
N ASP A 282 -14.34 -22.12 14.37
CA ASP A 282 -15.00 -22.83 15.45
C ASP A 282 -14.52 -22.23 16.80
N THR A 283 -15.42 -21.61 17.55
CA THR A 283 -15.12 -21.04 18.87
C THR A 283 -14.52 -22.10 19.80
N ALA A 284 -15.00 -23.35 19.71
CA ALA A 284 -14.43 -24.45 20.49
C ALA A 284 -13.01 -24.80 20.04
N PHE A 285 -12.68 -24.60 18.77
CA PHE A 285 -11.32 -24.74 18.27
C PHE A 285 -10.38 -23.68 18.86
N MET A 286 -10.81 -22.42 18.95
CA MET A 286 -10.02 -21.34 19.57
C MET A 286 -9.67 -21.61 21.03
N PHE A 287 -10.63 -22.13 21.80
CA PHE A 287 -10.41 -22.43 23.22
C PHE A 287 -9.58 -23.68 23.51
N ARG A 288 -9.28 -24.52 22.52
CA ARG A 288 -8.60 -25.81 22.72
C ARG A 288 -7.16 -25.86 22.20
N MET A 289 -6.75 -24.91 21.37
CA MET A 289 -5.51 -25.11 20.61
C MET A 289 -4.25 -24.77 21.38
N VAL A 290 -4.27 -23.72 22.20
CA VAL A 290 -3.09 -23.31 22.97
C VAL A 290 -3.17 -23.92 24.38
N PRO A 291 -2.24 -24.83 24.75
CA PRO A 291 -2.24 -25.42 26.08
C PRO A 291 -2.12 -24.34 27.16
N GLY A 292 -2.98 -24.39 28.18
CA GLY A 292 -3.02 -23.42 29.28
C GLY A 292 -4.00 -22.25 29.08
N LEU A 293 -4.47 -22.02 27.85
CA LEU A 293 -5.47 -20.99 27.54
C LEU A 293 -6.89 -21.56 27.59
N THR A 294 -7.50 -21.53 28.78
CA THR A 294 -8.88 -22.01 28.97
C THR A 294 -9.90 -21.05 28.36
N LYS A 295 -11.11 -21.55 28.07
CA LYS A 295 -12.26 -20.70 27.71
C LYS A 295 -12.44 -19.54 28.71
N GLN A 296 -12.31 -19.83 30.00
CA GLN A 296 -12.46 -18.81 31.05
C GLN A 296 -11.38 -17.73 30.96
N ARG A 297 -10.13 -18.08 30.63
CA ARG A 297 -9.05 -17.10 30.46
C ARG A 297 -9.31 -16.15 29.29
N TRP A 298 -9.81 -16.67 28.17
CA TRP A 298 -10.23 -15.85 27.02
C TRP A 298 -11.38 -14.90 27.38
N LEU A 299 -12.39 -15.40 28.09
CA LEU A 299 -13.52 -14.58 28.53
C LEU A 299 -13.08 -13.47 29.50
N GLN A 300 -12.21 -13.79 30.46
CA GLN A 300 -11.63 -12.79 31.37
C GLN A 300 -10.91 -11.67 30.63
N GLU A 301 -10.13 -12.01 29.59
CA GLU A 301 -9.45 -10.99 28.79
C GLU A 301 -10.43 -10.13 28.01
N LEU A 302 -11.46 -10.75 27.42
CA LEU A 302 -12.51 -10.04 26.68
C LEU A 302 -13.32 -9.11 27.60
N ASP A 303 -13.69 -9.59 28.78
CA ASP A 303 -14.43 -8.82 29.78
C ASP A 303 -13.68 -7.58 30.24
N TYR A 304 -12.34 -7.64 30.32
CA TYR A 304 -11.51 -6.48 30.64
C TYR A 304 -11.66 -5.34 29.61
N TYR A 305 -11.86 -5.63 28.33
CA TYR A 305 -12.04 -4.61 27.29
C TYR A 305 -13.50 -4.24 27.02
N LEU A 306 -14.42 -5.19 27.16
CA LEU A 306 -15.83 -5.02 26.82
C LEU A 306 -16.69 -4.55 27.99
N GLY A 307 -16.22 -4.76 29.22
CA GLY A 307 -16.99 -4.62 30.45
C GLY A 307 -17.99 -5.77 30.60
N ASN A 308 -17.88 -6.54 31.70
CA ASN A 308 -18.72 -7.70 32.09
C ASN A 308 -19.77 -8.09 31.05
N SER A 309 -19.35 -8.90 30.09
CA SER A 309 -20.15 -9.34 28.97
C SER A 309 -20.66 -10.74 29.28
N GLU A 310 -21.84 -10.88 29.89
CA GLU A 310 -22.58 -12.16 29.95
C GLU A 310 -22.99 -12.70 28.56
N ARG A 311 -22.44 -12.15 27.47
CA ARG A 311 -22.81 -12.44 26.08
C ARG A 311 -22.00 -13.61 25.53
N ASP A 312 -22.60 -14.30 24.58
CA ASP A 312 -21.91 -15.34 23.81
C ASP A 312 -20.76 -14.72 22.98
N VAL A 313 -19.64 -15.43 22.87
CA VAL A 313 -18.48 -14.99 22.11
C VAL A 313 -18.31 -15.86 20.87
N ALA A 314 -18.25 -15.21 19.70
CA ALA A 314 -17.95 -15.84 18.43
C ALA A 314 -16.60 -15.36 17.88
N PHE A 315 -15.78 -16.27 17.36
CA PHE A 315 -14.54 -15.92 16.68
C PHE A 315 -14.72 -16.01 15.17
N VAL A 316 -14.32 -14.96 14.45
CA VAL A 316 -14.39 -14.91 12.99
C VAL A 316 -13.04 -14.52 12.39
N SER A 317 -12.78 -14.95 11.16
CA SER A 317 -11.62 -14.54 10.38
C SER A 317 -11.90 -14.77 8.91
N GLU A 318 -11.51 -13.84 8.06
CA GLU A 318 -11.47 -14.05 6.60
C GLU A 318 -10.38 -15.07 6.22
N LYS A 319 -9.35 -15.23 7.08
CA LYS A 319 -8.20 -16.11 6.82
C LYS A 319 -8.02 -17.15 7.94
N PRO A 320 -8.97 -18.08 8.12
CA PRO A 320 -8.93 -19.03 9.22
C PRO A 320 -7.72 -19.98 9.17
N ARG A 321 -7.11 -20.24 8.00
CA ARG A 321 -5.86 -21.02 7.91
C ARG A 321 -4.68 -20.29 8.57
N PHE A 322 -4.61 -18.97 8.42
CA PHE A 322 -3.56 -18.16 9.02
C PHE A 322 -3.69 -18.17 10.55
N VAL A 323 -4.90 -17.93 11.06
CA VAL A 323 -5.17 -18.02 12.51
C VAL A 323 -4.77 -19.39 13.06
N ARG A 324 -5.11 -20.47 12.32
CA ARG A 324 -4.78 -21.85 12.73
C ARG A 324 -3.29 -22.08 12.92
N ALA A 325 -2.46 -21.73 11.96
CA ALA A 325 -1.04 -22.01 12.12
C ALA A 325 -0.29 -20.94 12.94
N PHE A 326 -0.82 -19.72 13.14
CA PHE A 326 -0.34 -18.84 14.22
C PHE A 326 -0.52 -19.50 15.59
N MET A 327 -1.73 -19.99 15.88
CA MET A 327 -2.01 -20.70 17.14
C MET A 327 -1.24 -22.03 17.24
N GLY A 328 -0.99 -22.71 16.12
CA GLY A 328 -0.14 -23.89 16.05
C GLY A 328 1.31 -23.60 16.44
N LEU A 329 1.88 -22.47 16.00
CA LEU A 329 3.21 -22.01 16.41
C LEU A 329 3.25 -21.70 17.90
N TRP A 330 2.20 -21.09 18.43
CA TRP A 330 2.11 -20.83 19.87
C TRP A 330 2.11 -22.11 20.69
N ARG A 331 1.33 -23.11 20.27
CA ARG A 331 1.40 -24.44 20.87
C ARG A 331 2.80 -25.07 20.76
N LEU A 332 3.48 -24.93 19.61
CA LEU A 332 4.76 -25.58 19.35
C LEU A 332 5.92 -24.98 20.15
N HIS A 333 6.01 -23.65 20.22
CA HIS A 333 7.13 -22.93 20.83
C HIS A 333 6.89 -22.55 22.28
N GLY A 334 5.64 -22.60 22.73
CA GLY A 334 5.24 -22.19 24.07
C GLY A 334 5.15 -20.68 24.26
N GLU A 335 4.66 -20.30 25.44
CA GLU A 335 4.34 -18.92 25.82
C GLU A 335 5.52 -17.97 25.65
N ASP A 336 6.64 -18.25 26.31
CA ASP A 336 7.79 -17.35 26.39
C ASP A 336 8.38 -17.03 25.02
N GLN A 337 8.51 -18.04 24.17
CA GLN A 337 9.13 -17.86 22.86
C GLN A 337 8.22 -17.09 21.91
N MET A 338 6.92 -17.37 21.95
CA MET A 338 5.97 -16.56 21.20
C MET A 338 5.86 -15.13 21.73
N HIS A 339 5.97 -14.94 23.04
CA HIS A 339 5.90 -13.60 23.63
C HIS A 339 7.12 -12.76 23.25
N LEU A 340 8.30 -13.36 23.22
CA LEU A 340 9.51 -12.73 22.69
C LEU A 340 9.40 -12.41 21.20
N PHE A 341 8.87 -13.35 20.39
CA PHE A 341 8.65 -13.12 18.97
C PHE A 341 7.65 -12.00 18.71
N PHE A 342 6.51 -12.02 19.40
CA PHE A 342 5.48 -10.98 19.33
C PHE A 342 6.03 -9.62 19.74
N SER A 343 6.77 -9.58 20.85
CA SER A 343 7.41 -8.36 21.34
C SER A 343 8.45 -7.82 20.36
N TRP A 344 9.25 -8.71 19.77
CA TRP A 344 10.20 -8.34 18.71
C TRP A 344 9.50 -7.69 17.52
N CYS A 345 8.41 -8.28 17.03
CA CYS A 345 7.70 -7.70 15.89
C CYS A 345 7.12 -6.31 16.20
N ILE A 346 6.65 -6.08 17.43
CA ILE A 346 6.20 -4.75 17.84
C ILE A 346 7.37 -3.77 17.95
N VAL A 347 8.49 -4.19 18.55
CA VAL A 347 9.70 -3.34 18.65
C VAL A 347 10.21 -2.94 17.27
N GLN A 348 10.21 -3.86 16.30
CA GLN A 348 10.55 -3.56 14.90
C GLN A 348 9.60 -2.55 14.28
N THR A 349 8.29 -2.72 14.50
CA THR A 349 7.29 -1.77 14.02
C THR A 349 7.46 -0.39 14.68
N ALA A 350 7.75 -0.35 15.98
CA ALA A 350 7.99 0.88 16.74
C ALA A 350 9.29 1.57 16.32
N ALA A 351 10.33 0.81 15.95
CA ALA A 351 11.61 1.34 15.49
C ALA A 351 11.49 2.16 14.20
N LEU A 352 10.50 1.85 13.34
CA LEU A 352 10.17 2.69 12.17
C LEU A 352 9.80 4.12 12.57
N PHE A 353 9.22 4.31 13.76
CA PHE A 353 8.76 5.61 14.25
C PHE A 353 9.77 6.30 15.17
N ALA A 354 10.68 5.55 15.81
CA ALA A 354 11.55 6.05 16.88
C ALA A 354 13.02 6.29 16.45
N ASN A 355 13.29 6.32 15.13
CA ASN A 355 14.65 6.32 14.55
C ASN A 355 15.33 4.95 14.78
N GLN A 356 16.15 4.47 13.82
CA GLN A 356 16.81 3.15 13.89
C GLN A 356 17.63 2.90 15.17
N LYS A 357 17.96 3.98 15.90
CA LYS A 357 18.59 3.93 17.24
C LYS A 357 17.81 3.16 18.29
N LEU A 358 16.50 2.90 18.11
CA LEU A 358 15.70 2.13 19.06
C LEU A 358 16.09 0.65 19.12
N LEU A 359 16.50 0.06 18.00
CA LEU A 359 16.95 -1.33 17.94
C LEU A 359 18.29 -1.53 18.67
N LEU A 360 19.20 -0.55 18.55
CA LEU A 360 20.54 -0.63 19.12
C LEU A 360 20.58 -0.43 20.64
N ASN A 361 19.65 0.36 21.21
CA ASN A 361 19.68 0.76 22.62
C ASN A 361 18.67 0.03 23.51
N PHE A 362 17.87 -0.90 22.97
CA PHE A 362 16.94 -1.67 23.80
C PHE A 362 17.65 -2.61 24.80
N HIS A 363 18.94 -2.86 24.58
CA HIS A 363 19.81 -3.75 25.36
C HIS A 363 20.40 -3.13 26.63
N THR A 364 20.43 -1.79 26.73
CA THR A 364 20.79 -1.03 27.94
C THR A 364 19.53 -0.63 28.68
#